data_AF-A0A497NQG6-F1
#
_entry.id   AF-A0A497NQG6-F1
#
_cell.length_a   1.000
_cell.length_b   1.000
_cell.length_c   1.000
_cell.angle_alpha   90.00
_cell.angle_beta   90.00
_cell.angle_gamma   90.00
#
_symmetry.space_group_name_H-M   'P 1'
#
loop_
_entity.id
_entity.type
_entity.pdbx_description
1 polymer ?
#
loop_
_entity_poly.entity_id
_entity_poly.type
_entity_poly.pdbx_seq_one_letter_code
_entity_poly.pdbx_strand_id
1 'polypeptide(L)'
;RCIGSCNGIYALFAIPSGANAYLLELIEALKEMDLITDYFYDTPIARWIYSENNFEYYDLECDCWRFDWKEWESMLDEISEPPPLNKNPPSIRHRMNRKDMEILRYLSINAREKRRVIAEKTGVPVYHLCRRLSFFEENDVIDAYRIIVHGIASKLLVMVMFDCECSLSTTRLFAYAIRKLPFQSTLIPTRRGFFLQTSIPSQDLAKLGASLQKRCSDVRVFWGDYESSMRYWFYHEPYAEGGWIATRRYIVSDVLERFRAER
;
A
#
# COMPACT_ATOMS: atom_id res chain seq x y z
N ARG A 1 3.76 9.04 11.66
CA ARG A 1 2.59 9.69 12.33
C ARG A 1 1.66 10.26 11.28
N CYS A 2 0.37 10.41 11.56
CA CYS A 2 -0.61 11.04 10.69
C CYS A 2 -1.32 12.19 11.41
N ILE A 3 -1.59 13.27 10.70
CA ILE A 3 -2.31 14.46 11.18
C ILE A 3 -3.53 14.66 10.27
N GLY A 4 -4.65 15.12 10.82
CA GLY A 4 -5.87 15.41 10.06
C GLY A 4 -7.08 14.96 10.84
N SER A 5 -7.91 14.10 10.23
CA SER A 5 -9.14 13.58 10.86
C SER A 5 -8.85 12.77 12.14
N CYS A 6 -7.64 12.21 12.27
CA CYS A 6 -7.08 11.73 13.53
C CYS A 6 -5.62 12.19 13.66
N ASN A 7 -5.14 12.36 14.89
CA ASN A 7 -3.72 12.51 15.19
C ASN A 7 -3.22 11.19 15.77
N GLY A 8 -2.55 10.37 14.96
CA GLY A 8 -2.25 8.99 15.33
C GLY A 8 -1.30 8.28 14.37
N ILE A 9 -1.49 6.97 14.22
CA ILE A 9 -0.68 6.11 13.37
C ILE A 9 -1.59 5.44 12.35
N TYR A 10 -1.26 5.58 11.07
CA TYR A 10 -1.77 4.70 10.02
C TYR A 10 -0.78 3.56 9.82
N ALA A 11 -1.27 2.32 9.85
CA ALA A 11 -0.45 1.13 9.71
C ALA A 11 -1.11 0.13 8.75
N LEU A 12 -0.29 -0.46 7.89
CA LEU A 12 -0.68 -1.52 6.98
C LEU A 12 -0.06 -2.83 7.47
N PHE A 13 -0.91 -3.80 7.78
CA PHE A 13 -0.49 -5.12 8.24
C PHE A 13 -0.72 -6.17 7.16
N ALA A 14 0.34 -6.84 6.73
CA ALA A 14 0.26 -8.04 5.91
C ALA A 14 0.14 -9.26 6.82
N ILE A 15 -1.09 -9.65 7.16
CA ILE A 15 -1.37 -10.79 8.04
C ILE A 15 -1.75 -12.05 7.24
N PRO A 16 -1.45 -13.25 7.77
CA PRO A 16 -1.93 -14.49 7.19
C PRO A 16 -3.46 -14.56 7.16
N SER A 17 -4.01 -15.23 6.14
CA SER A 17 -5.45 -15.48 6.06
C SER A 17 -5.94 -16.20 7.31
N GLY A 18 -7.04 -15.73 7.90
CA GLY A 18 -7.61 -16.27 9.14
C GLY A 18 -7.01 -15.72 10.44
N ALA A 19 -5.91 -14.96 10.39
CA ALA A 19 -5.24 -14.44 11.58
C ALA A 19 -5.74 -13.07 12.05
N ASN A 20 -6.77 -12.50 11.41
CA ASN A 20 -7.25 -11.15 11.69
C ASN A 20 -7.72 -10.98 13.15
N ALA A 21 -8.35 -12.01 13.72
CA ALA A 21 -8.79 -11.99 15.10
C ALA A 21 -7.63 -11.75 16.09
N TYR A 22 -6.45 -12.33 15.84
CA TYR A 22 -5.29 -12.13 16.69
C TYR A 22 -4.68 -10.73 16.55
N LEU A 23 -4.70 -10.15 15.34
CA LEU A 23 -4.29 -8.75 15.19
C LEU A 23 -5.22 -7.83 15.98
N LEU A 24 -6.54 -8.01 15.88
CA LEU A 24 -7.49 -7.21 16.64
C LEU A 24 -7.33 -7.41 18.15
N GLU A 25 -7.10 -8.64 18.60
CA GLU A 25 -6.81 -8.93 20.00
C GLU A 25 -5.56 -8.17 20.49
N LEU A 26 -4.49 -8.12 19.69
CA LEU A 26 -3.31 -7.32 20.02
C LEU A 26 -3.69 -5.84 20.16
N ILE A 27 -4.43 -5.27 19.21
CA ILE A 27 -4.81 -3.84 19.25
C ILE A 27 -5.71 -3.53 20.46
N GLU A 28 -6.65 -4.40 20.80
CA GLU A 28 -7.46 -4.25 22.02
C GLU A 28 -6.60 -4.30 23.28
N ALA A 29 -5.63 -5.22 23.37
CA ALA A 29 -4.69 -5.26 24.49
C ALA A 29 -3.88 -3.95 24.62
N LEU A 30 -3.49 -3.32 23.50
CA LEU A 30 -2.83 -2.01 23.53
C LEU A 30 -3.77 -0.90 24.02
N LYS A 31 -5.07 -0.99 23.72
CA LYS A 31 -6.10 -0.07 24.22
C LYS A 31 -6.35 -0.25 25.72
N GLU A 32 -6.45 -1.48 26.19
CA GLU A 32 -6.56 -1.82 27.63
C GLU A 32 -5.34 -1.36 28.45
N MET A 33 -4.18 -1.24 27.80
CA MET A 33 -2.96 -0.69 28.40
C MET A 33 -2.86 0.84 28.32
N ASP A 34 -3.94 1.52 27.90
CA ASP A 34 -4.01 2.98 27.69
C ASP A 34 -2.95 3.53 26.73
N LEU A 35 -2.45 2.71 25.79
CA LEU A 35 -1.43 3.14 24.80
C LEU A 35 -2.04 3.78 23.57
N ILE A 36 -3.27 3.39 23.25
CA ILE A 36 -4.08 3.98 22.19
C ILE A 36 -5.47 4.26 22.74
N THR A 37 -6.08 5.34 22.26
CA THR A 37 -7.43 5.73 22.70
C THR A 37 -8.50 4.97 21.92
N ASP A 38 -8.29 4.83 20.60
CA ASP A 38 -9.22 4.12 19.74
C ASP A 38 -8.53 3.66 18.45
N TYR A 39 -9.21 2.80 17.68
CA TYR A 39 -8.75 2.36 16.38
C TYR A 39 -9.90 2.08 15.42
N PHE A 40 -9.60 2.20 14.13
CA PHE A 40 -10.45 1.75 13.04
C PHE A 40 -9.60 0.86 12.14
N TYR A 41 -10.21 -0.17 11.58
CA TYR A 41 -9.54 -1.05 10.64
C TYR A 41 -10.48 -1.39 9.49
N ASP A 42 -9.88 -1.64 8.34
CA ASP A 42 -10.57 -2.12 7.14
C ASP A 42 -9.73 -3.20 6.48
N THR A 43 -10.42 -4.08 5.74
CA THR A 43 -9.76 -5.13 4.96
C THR A 43 -9.99 -4.91 3.46
N PRO A 44 -8.96 -5.06 2.62
CA PRO A 44 -9.13 -4.98 1.18
C PRO A 44 -10.13 -6.00 0.66
N ILE A 45 -11.07 -5.58 -0.19
CA ILE A 45 -12.04 -6.48 -0.85
C ILE A 45 -11.59 -6.91 -2.26
N ALA A 46 -10.53 -6.29 -2.77
CA ALA A 46 -10.00 -6.50 -4.12
C ALA A 46 -8.50 -6.22 -4.17
N ARG A 47 -7.88 -6.51 -5.32
CA ARG A 47 -6.49 -6.14 -5.61
C ARG A 47 -6.34 -4.62 -5.54
N TRP A 48 -5.24 -4.18 -4.96
CA TRP A 48 -4.92 -2.76 -4.85
C TRP A 48 -4.69 -2.18 -6.24
N ILE A 49 -5.04 -0.92 -6.41
CA ILE A 49 -4.87 -0.19 -7.66
C ILE A 49 -3.76 0.81 -7.47
N TYR A 50 -2.89 0.90 -8.47
CA TYR A 50 -1.74 1.77 -8.43
C TYR A 50 -1.65 2.62 -9.70
N SER A 51 -1.13 3.83 -9.52
CA SER A 51 -0.62 4.68 -10.59
C SER A 51 0.80 5.10 -10.21
N GLU A 52 1.61 5.39 -11.22
CA GLU A 52 2.97 5.92 -11.07
C GLU A 52 2.99 7.37 -11.55
N ASN A 53 4.06 8.10 -11.20
CA ASN A 53 4.25 9.44 -11.71
C ASN A 53 4.41 9.40 -13.25
N ASN A 54 3.57 10.14 -13.98
CA ASN A 54 3.74 10.36 -15.41
C ASN A 54 4.36 11.73 -15.66
N PHE A 55 5.67 11.76 -15.89
CA PHE A 55 6.43 12.99 -16.12
C PHE A 55 6.12 13.69 -17.44
N GLU A 56 5.31 13.10 -18.34
CA GLU A 56 4.76 13.82 -19.49
C GLU A 56 3.86 15.00 -19.07
N TYR A 57 3.31 14.94 -17.85
CA TYR A 57 2.51 16.01 -17.25
C TYR A 57 3.37 16.98 -16.43
N TYR A 58 4.69 16.79 -16.36
CA TYR A 58 5.59 17.69 -15.64
C TYR A 58 6.26 18.66 -16.61
N ASP A 59 6.05 19.96 -16.41
CA ASP A 59 6.71 21.00 -17.16
C ASP A 59 8.00 21.41 -16.46
N LEU A 60 9.14 21.17 -17.11
CA LEU A 60 10.47 21.50 -16.59
C LEU A 60 10.78 23.01 -16.63
N GLU A 61 10.19 23.76 -17.56
CA GLU A 61 10.41 25.20 -17.70
C GLU A 61 9.70 25.97 -16.58
N CYS A 62 8.46 25.56 -16.29
CA CYS A 62 7.62 26.16 -15.25
C CYS A 62 7.80 25.50 -13.89
N ASP A 63 8.55 24.40 -13.82
CA ASP A 63 8.78 23.59 -12.62
C ASP A 63 7.47 23.18 -11.93
N CYS A 64 6.48 22.75 -12.73
CA CYS A 64 5.11 22.51 -12.26
C CYS A 64 4.42 21.35 -12.99
N TRP A 65 3.40 20.78 -12.34
CA TRP A 65 2.53 19.78 -12.94
C TRP A 65 1.39 20.44 -13.71
N ARG A 66 1.16 19.98 -14.95
CA ARG A 66 0.07 20.41 -15.82
C ARG A 66 -0.90 19.27 -16.01
N PHE A 67 -1.96 19.22 -15.21
CA PHE A 67 -3.01 18.20 -15.32
C PHE A 67 -4.39 18.86 -15.44
N ASP A 68 -5.17 18.46 -16.44
CA ASP A 68 -6.52 18.98 -16.64
C ASP A 68 -7.52 18.26 -15.72
N TRP A 69 -7.71 18.85 -14.54
CA TRP A 69 -8.68 18.36 -13.56
C TRP A 69 -10.13 18.43 -14.05
N LYS A 70 -10.46 19.34 -14.96
CA LYS A 70 -11.82 19.45 -15.49
C LYS A 70 -12.10 18.31 -16.46
N GLU A 71 -11.17 18.02 -17.35
CA GLU A 71 -11.27 16.85 -18.25
C GLU A 71 -11.38 15.55 -17.45
N TRP A 72 -10.52 15.38 -16.43
CA TRP A 72 -10.58 14.21 -15.56
C TRP A 72 -11.90 14.10 -14.79
N GLU A 73 -12.46 15.23 -14.31
CA GLU A 73 -13.75 15.23 -13.64
C GLU A 73 -14.91 14.94 -14.61
N SER A 74 -14.92 15.52 -15.81
CA SER A 74 -15.90 15.23 -16.85
C SER A 74 -15.89 13.75 -17.25
N MET A 75 -14.70 13.14 -17.35
CA MET A 75 -14.56 11.71 -17.60
C MET A 75 -15.26 10.86 -16.51
N LEU A 76 -15.25 11.30 -15.25
CA LEU A 76 -15.97 10.58 -14.18
C LEU A 76 -17.50 10.59 -14.41
N ASP A 77 -18.03 11.67 -14.96
CA ASP A 77 -19.48 11.82 -15.23
C ASP A 77 -19.93 11.03 -16.47
N GLU A 78 -19.03 10.83 -17.44
CA GLU A 78 -19.30 10.06 -18.66
C GLU A 78 -19.29 8.54 -18.43
N ILE A 79 -18.64 8.06 -17.36
CA ILE A 79 -18.58 6.63 -17.04
C ILE A 79 -19.87 6.19 -16.34
N SER A 80 -20.79 5.65 -17.12
CA SER A 80 -22.03 5.04 -16.59
C SER A 80 -21.78 3.69 -15.91
N GLU A 81 -20.87 2.88 -16.44
CA GLU A 81 -20.55 1.54 -15.93
C GLU A 81 -19.04 1.36 -15.72
N PRO A 82 -18.52 1.60 -14.51
CA PRO A 82 -17.09 1.46 -14.26
C PRO A 82 -16.68 -0.02 -14.27
N PRO A 83 -15.45 -0.36 -14.70
CA PRO A 83 -14.96 -1.74 -14.73
C PRO A 83 -15.05 -2.45 -13.35
N PRO A 84 -15.18 -3.79 -13.32
CA PRO A 84 -15.17 -4.53 -12.06
C PRO A 84 -13.81 -4.43 -11.38
N LEU A 85 -13.81 -4.52 -10.05
CA LEU A 85 -12.58 -4.61 -9.28
C LEU A 85 -11.89 -5.95 -9.54
N ASN A 86 -10.58 -5.90 -9.77
CA ASN A 86 -9.77 -7.10 -9.97
C ASN A 86 -9.63 -7.87 -8.66
N LYS A 87 -9.86 -9.18 -8.69
CA LYS A 87 -9.56 -10.06 -7.55
C LYS A 87 -8.05 -10.29 -7.45
N ASN A 88 -7.58 -10.65 -6.26
CA ASN A 88 -6.21 -11.13 -6.10
C ASN A 88 -6.06 -12.49 -6.83
N PRO A 89 -4.90 -12.74 -7.46
CA PRO A 89 -4.62 -14.03 -8.07
C PRO A 89 -4.62 -15.14 -7.00
N PRO A 90 -4.88 -16.40 -7.40
CA PRO A 90 -4.81 -17.53 -6.48
C PRO A 90 -3.41 -17.69 -5.89
N SER A 91 -3.34 -18.12 -4.63
CA SER A 91 -2.06 -18.26 -3.94
C SER A 91 -1.22 -19.39 -4.54
N ILE A 92 0.00 -19.05 -4.95
CA ILE A 92 1.02 -20.03 -5.37
C ILE A 92 1.98 -20.42 -4.24
N ARG A 93 1.65 -20.13 -2.98
CA ARG A 93 2.53 -20.35 -1.81
C ARG A 93 3.08 -21.78 -1.74
N HIS A 94 2.27 -22.77 -2.10
CA HIS A 94 2.65 -24.18 -2.12
C HIS A 94 3.83 -24.50 -3.07
N ARG A 95 4.16 -23.59 -4.00
CA ARG A 95 5.29 -23.68 -4.94
C ARG A 95 6.51 -22.89 -4.46
N MET A 96 6.44 -22.27 -3.28
CA MET A 96 7.46 -21.38 -2.75
C MET A 96 8.03 -21.89 -1.42
N ASN A 97 9.31 -21.65 -1.21
CA ASN A 97 10.05 -22.05 -0.01
C ASN A 97 10.67 -20.83 0.68
N ARG A 98 11.36 -21.07 1.80
CA ARG A 98 11.99 -20.02 2.61
C ARG A 98 12.98 -19.17 1.81
N LYS A 99 13.73 -19.78 0.88
CA LYS A 99 14.68 -19.04 0.02
C LYS A 99 13.98 -18.09 -0.93
N ASP A 100 12.76 -18.40 -1.38
CA ASP A 100 11.97 -17.46 -2.18
C ASP A 100 11.63 -16.20 -1.38
N MET A 101 11.26 -16.37 -0.10
CA MET A 101 10.95 -15.25 0.79
C MET A 101 12.19 -14.40 1.09
N GLU A 102 13.36 -15.03 1.29
CA GLU A 102 14.65 -14.33 1.44
C GLU A 102 15.00 -13.53 0.17
N ILE A 103 14.78 -14.09 -1.04
CA ILE A 103 15.02 -13.35 -2.29
C ILE A 103 14.09 -12.14 -2.39
N LEU A 104 12.79 -12.31 -2.11
CA LEU A 104 11.81 -11.21 -2.13
C LEU A 104 12.15 -10.11 -1.13
N ARG A 105 12.71 -10.45 0.05
CA ARG A 105 13.26 -9.47 0.99
C ARG A 105 14.29 -8.57 0.32
N TYR A 106 15.30 -9.16 -0.31
CA TYR A 106 16.38 -8.38 -0.93
C TYR A 106 15.89 -7.55 -2.12
N LEU A 107 14.98 -8.08 -2.93
CA LEU A 107 14.35 -7.32 -4.02
C LEU A 107 13.54 -6.14 -3.49
N SER A 108 12.84 -6.31 -2.37
CA SER A 108 12.06 -5.21 -1.77
C SER A 108 12.94 -4.10 -1.18
N ILE A 109 14.16 -4.43 -0.73
CA ILE A 109 15.16 -3.45 -0.26
C ILE A 109 15.74 -2.67 -1.44
N ASN A 110 16.21 -3.39 -2.47
CA ASN A 110 16.77 -2.79 -3.67
C ASN A 110 16.57 -3.72 -4.87
N ALA A 111 15.55 -3.41 -5.67
CA ALA A 111 15.24 -4.14 -6.88
C ALA A 111 16.34 -4.08 -7.96
N ARG A 112 17.23 -3.07 -7.89
CA ARG A 112 18.34 -2.89 -8.85
C ARG A 112 19.63 -3.58 -8.39
N GLU A 113 19.61 -4.26 -7.24
CA GLU A 113 20.78 -4.96 -6.72
C GLU A 113 21.26 -6.01 -7.71
N LYS A 114 22.58 -6.14 -7.84
CA LYS A 114 23.16 -7.11 -8.80
C LYS A 114 22.76 -8.52 -8.39
N ARG A 115 22.28 -9.32 -9.34
CA ARG A 115 21.87 -10.73 -9.11
C ARG A 115 22.94 -11.55 -8.38
N ARG A 116 24.22 -11.34 -8.68
CA ARG A 116 25.34 -12.01 -8.00
C ARG A 116 25.36 -11.72 -6.48
N VAL A 117 25.06 -10.49 -6.08
CA VAL A 117 25.01 -10.07 -4.68
C VAL A 117 23.81 -10.70 -3.98
N ILE A 118 22.64 -10.72 -4.63
CA ILE A 118 21.44 -11.40 -4.08
C ILE A 118 21.70 -12.90 -3.93
N ALA A 119 22.30 -13.54 -4.93
CA ALA A 119 22.66 -14.96 -4.92
C ALA A 119 23.59 -15.31 -3.74
N GLU A 120 24.63 -14.49 -3.52
CA GLU A 120 25.56 -14.64 -2.39
C GLU A 120 24.84 -14.50 -1.04
N LYS A 121 24.06 -13.43 -0.86
CA LYS A 121 23.32 -13.17 0.39
C LYS A 121 22.27 -14.24 0.71
N THR A 122 21.65 -14.81 -0.31
CA THR A 122 20.61 -15.84 -0.14
C THR A 122 21.18 -17.27 -0.17
N GLY A 123 22.45 -17.46 -0.52
CA GLY A 123 23.04 -18.79 -0.73
C GLY A 123 22.40 -19.57 -1.88
N VAL A 124 21.73 -18.89 -2.81
CA VAL A 124 21.11 -19.50 -4.00
C VAL A 124 22.03 -19.31 -5.19
N PRO A 125 22.43 -20.36 -5.92
CA PRO A 125 23.28 -20.19 -7.10
C PRO A 125 22.63 -19.26 -8.14
N VAL A 126 23.43 -18.43 -8.81
CA VAL A 126 22.95 -17.36 -9.72
C VAL A 126 21.99 -17.88 -10.79
N TYR A 127 22.26 -19.06 -11.37
CA TYR A 127 21.36 -19.69 -12.34
C TYR A 127 19.97 -20.01 -11.77
N HIS A 128 19.91 -20.53 -10.53
CA HIS A 128 18.65 -20.79 -9.85
C HIS A 128 17.92 -19.50 -9.48
N LEU A 129 18.65 -18.43 -9.13
CA LEU A 129 18.06 -17.12 -8.89
C LEU A 129 17.36 -16.59 -10.15
N CYS A 130 18.01 -16.64 -11.32
CA CYS A 130 17.38 -16.21 -12.58
C CYS A 130 16.07 -16.95 -12.84
N ARG A 131 16.04 -18.27 -12.66
CA ARG A 131 14.83 -19.08 -12.84
C ARG A 131 13.72 -18.70 -11.84
N ARG A 132 14.08 -18.39 -10.58
CA ARG A 132 13.12 -17.93 -9.56
C ARG A 132 12.55 -16.55 -9.87
N LEU A 133 13.37 -15.62 -10.39
CA LEU A 133 12.89 -14.30 -10.81
C LEU A 133 11.88 -14.40 -11.94
N SER A 134 12.17 -15.19 -12.98
CA SER A 134 11.19 -15.45 -14.06
C SER A 134 9.91 -16.09 -13.51
N PHE A 135 10.04 -17.05 -12.60
CA PHE A 135 8.88 -17.65 -11.93
C PHE A 135 8.04 -16.61 -11.16
N PHE A 136 8.66 -15.66 -10.47
CA PHE A 136 7.94 -14.60 -9.73
C PHE A 136 7.18 -13.66 -10.66
N GLU A 137 7.77 -13.31 -11.80
CA GLU A 137 7.15 -12.44 -12.82
C GLU A 137 6.01 -13.16 -13.54
N GLU A 138 6.22 -14.42 -13.96
CA GLU A 138 5.22 -15.24 -14.65
C GLU A 138 3.99 -15.59 -13.79
N ASN A 139 4.11 -15.52 -12.46
CA ASN A 139 3.06 -15.93 -11.53
C ASN A 139 2.57 -14.77 -10.64
N ASP A 140 2.76 -13.51 -11.06
CA ASP A 140 2.28 -12.31 -10.37
C ASP A 140 2.70 -12.20 -8.89
N VAL A 141 3.86 -12.76 -8.52
CA VAL A 141 4.45 -12.56 -7.18
C VAL A 141 5.02 -11.15 -7.07
N ILE A 142 5.58 -10.64 -8.17
CA ILE A 142 6.05 -9.26 -8.32
C ILE A 142 5.16 -8.58 -9.35
N ASP A 143 4.38 -7.61 -8.90
CA ASP A 143 3.49 -6.82 -9.75
C ASP A 143 4.27 -5.83 -10.63
N ALA A 144 5.19 -5.10 -10.03
CA ALA A 144 6.02 -4.11 -10.72
C ALA A 144 7.27 -3.75 -9.92
N TYR A 145 8.28 -3.24 -10.61
CA TYR A 145 9.44 -2.57 -10.02
C TYR A 145 9.23 -1.06 -10.11
N ARG A 146 9.25 -0.36 -8.98
CA ARG A 146 8.91 1.06 -8.90
C ARG A 146 10.10 1.92 -8.56
N ILE A 147 10.12 3.12 -9.13
CA ILE A 147 11.09 4.16 -8.80
C ILE A 147 10.38 5.13 -7.86
N ILE A 148 10.89 5.23 -6.63
CA ILE A 148 10.39 6.20 -5.66
C ILE A 148 11.14 7.51 -5.91
N VAL A 149 10.43 8.51 -6.41
CA VAL A 149 10.97 9.86 -6.59
C VAL A 149 10.63 10.67 -5.35
N HIS A 150 11.63 11.38 -4.82
CA HIS A 150 11.45 12.18 -3.61
C HIS A 150 10.47 13.33 -3.86
N GLY A 151 9.52 13.54 -2.94
CA GLY A 151 8.45 14.54 -3.10
C GLY A 151 8.94 15.94 -3.44
N ILE A 152 10.00 16.40 -2.77
CA ILE A 152 10.64 17.70 -3.04
C ILE A 152 11.15 17.79 -4.47
N ALA A 153 11.79 16.72 -4.98
CA ALA A 153 12.34 16.70 -6.34
C ALA A 153 11.24 16.69 -7.41
N SER A 154 10.05 16.18 -7.07
CA SER A 154 8.89 16.15 -7.97
C SER A 154 7.86 17.24 -7.68
N LYS A 155 8.09 18.19 -6.76
CA LYS A 155 7.08 19.19 -6.32
C LYS A 155 5.73 18.59 -5.90
N LEU A 156 5.76 17.40 -5.33
CA LEU A 156 4.57 16.70 -4.86
C LEU A 156 4.53 16.73 -3.33
N LEU A 157 3.36 17.04 -2.80
CA LEU A 157 3.01 16.74 -1.43
C LEU A 157 2.83 15.22 -1.32
N VAL A 158 3.72 14.56 -0.58
CA VAL A 158 3.73 13.10 -0.44
C VAL A 158 2.90 12.65 0.76
N MET A 159 2.40 11.41 0.68
CA MET A 159 1.64 10.74 1.75
C MET A 159 0.38 11.50 2.19
N VAL A 160 -0.30 12.11 1.24
CA VAL A 160 -1.69 12.52 1.42
C VAL A 160 -2.55 11.28 1.36
N MET A 161 -3.44 11.12 2.33
CA MET A 161 -4.31 9.96 2.47
C MET A 161 -5.76 10.41 2.59
N PHE A 162 -6.65 9.69 1.93
CA PHE A 162 -8.08 9.86 1.99
C PHE A 162 -8.70 8.52 2.41
N ASP A 163 -9.53 8.54 3.44
CA ASP A 163 -10.44 7.45 3.76
C ASP A 163 -11.85 7.87 3.33
N CYS A 164 -12.36 7.21 2.30
CA CYS A 164 -13.58 7.59 1.60
C CYS A 164 -14.66 6.53 1.79
N GLU A 165 -15.82 6.96 2.25
CA GLU A 165 -17.00 6.09 2.37
C GLU A 165 -17.93 6.35 1.19
N CYS A 166 -18.26 5.29 0.46
CA CYS A 166 -19.08 5.39 -0.74
C CYS A 166 -19.62 4.02 -1.18
N SER A 167 -20.46 4.02 -2.21
CA SER A 167 -20.96 2.77 -2.80
C SER A 167 -19.85 1.99 -3.53
N LEU A 168 -20.10 0.70 -3.77
CA LEU A 168 -19.18 -0.13 -4.57
C LEU A 168 -19.05 0.38 -6.02
N SER A 169 -20.10 0.97 -6.59
CA SER A 169 -20.03 1.57 -7.93
C SER A 169 -19.10 2.79 -7.95
N THR A 170 -19.21 3.68 -6.96
CA THR A 170 -18.28 4.82 -6.80
C THR A 170 -16.84 4.34 -6.55
N THR A 171 -16.66 3.29 -5.76
CA THR A 171 -15.34 2.68 -5.54
C THR A 171 -14.73 2.17 -6.84
N ARG A 172 -15.51 1.48 -7.69
CA ARG A 172 -15.08 1.03 -9.02
C ARG A 172 -14.72 2.20 -9.94
N LEU A 173 -15.51 3.27 -9.89
CA LEU A 173 -15.28 4.48 -10.66
C LEU A 173 -13.92 5.10 -10.32
N PHE A 174 -13.63 5.33 -9.04
CA PHE A 174 -12.33 5.87 -8.62
C PHE A 174 -11.18 4.90 -8.83
N ALA A 175 -11.40 3.58 -8.67
CA ALA A 175 -10.41 2.56 -9.00
C ALA A 175 -10.00 2.61 -10.49
N TYR A 176 -10.92 2.97 -11.39
CA TYR A 176 -10.58 3.22 -12.79
C TYR A 176 -9.88 4.58 -12.96
N ALA A 177 -10.47 5.64 -12.41
CA ALA A 177 -10.02 7.02 -12.64
C ALA A 177 -8.63 7.33 -12.09
N ILE A 178 -8.24 6.71 -10.97
CA ILE A 178 -6.92 6.93 -10.36
C ILE A 178 -5.80 6.40 -11.24
N ARG A 179 -6.05 5.39 -12.09
CA ARG A 179 -5.05 4.93 -13.08
C ARG A 179 -4.73 6.00 -14.14
N LYS A 180 -5.56 7.04 -14.25
CA LYS A 180 -5.38 8.16 -15.16
C LYS A 180 -4.76 9.39 -14.49
N LEU A 181 -4.58 9.37 -13.16
CA LEU A 181 -3.86 10.42 -12.49
C LEU A 181 -2.36 10.31 -12.81
N PRO A 182 -1.68 11.42 -13.12
CA PRO A 182 -0.25 11.42 -13.45
C PRO A 182 0.62 11.36 -12.19
N PHE A 183 0.03 11.03 -11.04
CA PHE A 183 0.72 11.03 -9.77
C PHE A 183 0.72 9.64 -9.15
N GLN A 184 1.80 9.33 -8.45
CA GLN A 184 1.94 8.07 -7.73
C GLN A 184 0.82 7.94 -6.69
N SER A 185 -0.05 6.97 -6.90
CA SER A 185 -1.22 6.74 -6.06
C SER A 185 -1.42 5.26 -5.78
N THR A 186 -2.01 4.97 -4.63
CA THR A 186 -2.43 3.65 -4.19
C THR A 186 -3.86 3.74 -3.71
N LEU A 187 -4.79 3.06 -4.40
CA LEU A 187 -6.15 2.88 -3.95
C LEU A 187 -6.36 1.45 -3.45
N ILE A 188 -6.92 1.34 -2.25
CA ILE A 188 -7.26 0.09 -1.58
C ILE A 188 -8.79 0.05 -1.44
N PRO A 189 -9.50 -0.75 -2.25
CA PRO A 189 -10.94 -0.92 -2.11
C PRO A 189 -11.28 -1.63 -0.80
N THR A 190 -12.20 -1.10 -0.02
CA THR A 190 -12.68 -1.66 1.25
C THR A 190 -14.17 -1.98 1.16
N ARG A 191 -14.76 -2.52 2.22
CA ARG A 191 -16.23 -2.76 2.25
C ARG A 191 -17.03 -1.47 2.33
N ARG A 192 -16.46 -0.41 2.91
CA ARG A 192 -17.12 0.88 3.15
C ARG A 192 -16.89 1.89 2.03
N GLY A 193 -15.93 1.63 1.15
CA GLY A 193 -15.54 2.51 0.06
C GLY A 193 -14.11 2.21 -0.34
N PHE A 194 -13.20 3.16 -0.12
CA PHE A 194 -11.79 2.95 -0.40
C PHE A 194 -10.89 3.86 0.42
N PHE A 195 -9.67 3.38 0.62
CA PHE A 195 -8.56 4.20 1.06
C PHE A 195 -7.73 4.61 -0.15
N LEU A 196 -7.34 5.89 -0.24
CA LEU A 196 -6.49 6.43 -1.29
C LEU A 196 -5.28 7.11 -0.65
N GLN A 197 -4.09 6.61 -0.91
CA GLN A 197 -2.84 7.33 -0.69
C GLN A 197 -2.36 7.91 -2.02
N THR A 198 -1.99 9.18 -2.05
CA THR A 198 -1.47 9.81 -3.27
C THR A 198 -0.38 10.83 -2.94
N SER A 199 0.49 11.07 -3.91
CA SER A 199 1.36 12.23 -3.96
C SER A 199 0.73 13.23 -4.92
N ILE A 200 0.55 14.49 -4.55
CA ILE A 200 -0.19 15.46 -5.39
C ILE A 200 0.41 16.88 -5.24
N PRO A 201 0.36 17.75 -6.26
CA PRO A 201 0.69 19.16 -6.06
C PRO A 201 -0.20 19.75 -4.97
N SER A 202 0.39 20.55 -4.06
CA SER A 202 -0.35 21.12 -2.93
C SER A 202 -1.58 21.94 -3.37
N GLN A 203 -1.45 22.68 -4.47
CA GLN A 203 -2.52 23.47 -5.08
C GLN A 203 -3.69 22.64 -5.65
N ASP A 204 -3.45 21.36 -5.94
CA ASP A 204 -4.44 20.47 -6.54
C ASP A 204 -5.15 19.60 -5.50
N LEU A 205 -4.69 19.62 -4.25
CA LEU A 205 -5.29 18.87 -3.14
C LEU A 205 -6.79 19.15 -3.00
N ALA A 206 -7.18 20.44 -3.07
CA ALA A 206 -8.57 20.86 -2.96
C ALA A 206 -9.43 20.36 -4.14
N LYS A 207 -8.84 20.24 -5.34
CA LYS A 207 -9.56 19.77 -6.54
C LYS A 207 -9.88 18.28 -6.42
N LEU A 208 -8.91 17.47 -5.99
CA LEU A 208 -9.13 16.05 -5.70
C LEU A 208 -10.15 15.88 -4.56
N GLY A 209 -9.97 16.62 -3.46
CA GLY A 209 -10.89 16.58 -2.32
C GLY A 209 -12.33 16.91 -2.70
N ALA A 210 -12.54 17.97 -3.50
CA ALA A 210 -13.86 18.33 -3.99
C ALA A 210 -14.47 17.24 -4.89
N SER A 211 -13.67 16.63 -5.77
CA SER A 211 -14.12 15.54 -6.65
C SER A 211 -14.56 14.30 -5.85
N LEU A 212 -13.85 13.98 -4.76
CA LEU A 212 -14.19 12.91 -3.83
C LEU A 212 -15.49 13.24 -3.08
N GLN A 213 -15.60 14.44 -2.50
CA GLN A 213 -16.76 14.87 -1.71
C GLN A 213 -18.07 14.90 -2.52
N LYS A 214 -18.01 15.17 -3.83
CA LYS A 214 -19.20 15.12 -4.70
C LYS A 214 -19.83 13.71 -4.81
N ARG A 215 -19.05 12.65 -4.57
CA ARG A 215 -19.44 11.26 -4.87
C ARG A 215 -19.34 10.30 -3.67
N CYS A 216 -18.63 10.71 -2.62
CA CYS A 216 -18.48 9.95 -1.38
C CYS A 216 -19.36 10.56 -0.29
N SER A 217 -19.96 9.71 0.54
CA SER A 217 -20.78 10.14 1.68
C SER A 217 -19.95 10.69 2.84
N ASP A 218 -18.71 10.20 2.99
CA ASP A 218 -17.73 10.74 3.94
C ASP A 218 -16.34 10.74 3.27
N VAL A 219 -15.54 11.77 3.58
CA VAL A 219 -14.16 11.92 3.09
C VAL A 219 -13.31 12.44 4.23
N ARG A 220 -12.52 11.54 4.82
CA ARG A 220 -11.56 11.86 5.87
C ARG A 220 -10.18 12.05 5.26
N VAL A 221 -9.57 13.21 5.49
CA VAL A 221 -8.23 13.53 4.98
C VAL A 221 -7.22 13.37 6.11
N PHE A 222 -6.07 12.78 5.75
CA PHE A 222 -4.92 12.64 6.60
C PHE A 222 -3.66 13.02 5.82
N TRP A 223 -2.69 13.56 6.53
CA TRP A 223 -1.36 13.79 6.02
C TRP A 223 -0.38 13.00 6.88
N GLY A 224 0.35 12.08 6.24
CA GLY A 224 1.44 11.36 6.87
C GLY A 224 2.67 12.25 7.00
N ASP A 225 3.25 12.27 8.19
CA ASP A 225 4.57 12.86 8.44
C ASP A 225 5.65 11.96 7.82
N TYR A 226 6.37 12.48 6.82
CA TYR A 226 7.41 11.75 6.11
C TYR A 226 8.64 11.46 6.97
N GLU A 227 9.00 12.35 7.91
CA GLU A 227 10.21 12.20 8.71
C GLU A 227 10.08 11.07 9.73
N SER A 228 8.91 10.91 10.34
CA SER A 228 8.63 9.81 11.28
C SER A 228 8.01 8.57 10.64
N SER A 229 7.81 8.56 9.32
CA SER A 229 7.21 7.40 8.65
C SER A 229 8.24 6.32 8.36
N MET A 230 7.87 5.08 8.66
CA MET A 230 8.68 3.91 8.36
C MET A 230 8.02 3.07 7.27
N ARG A 231 8.76 2.80 6.21
CA ARG A 231 8.40 1.78 5.23
C ARG A 231 9.19 0.51 5.52
N TYR A 232 8.49 -0.57 5.83
CA TYR A 232 9.11 -1.86 6.03
C TYR A 232 9.31 -2.57 4.69
N TRP A 233 10.47 -3.20 4.54
CA TRP A 233 10.71 -4.15 3.45
C TRP A 233 9.95 -5.44 3.72
N PHE A 234 9.80 -6.28 2.70
CA PHE A 234 9.07 -7.55 2.80
C PHE A 234 9.57 -8.38 4.00
N TYR A 235 8.70 -8.71 4.95
CA TYR A 235 9.11 -9.35 6.19
C TYR A 235 9.04 -10.87 6.07
N HIS A 236 10.18 -11.47 5.71
CA HIS A 236 10.28 -12.89 5.34
C HIS A 236 10.42 -13.87 6.51
N GLU A 237 10.91 -13.41 7.66
CA GLU A 237 11.21 -14.24 8.84
C GLU A 237 10.03 -15.06 9.38
N PRO A 238 8.78 -14.55 9.38
CA PRO A 238 7.62 -15.33 9.84
C PRO A 238 7.21 -16.46 8.89
N TYR A 239 7.94 -16.70 7.79
CA TYR A 239 7.69 -17.83 6.89
C TYR A 239 8.52 -19.05 7.32
N ALA A 240 7.84 -20.04 7.90
CA ALA A 240 8.45 -21.29 8.36
C ALA A 240 7.62 -22.49 7.90
N GLU A 241 8.29 -23.62 7.62
CA GLU A 241 7.63 -24.91 7.33
C GLU A 241 6.60 -24.86 6.18
N GLY A 242 6.79 -23.97 5.20
CA GLY A 242 5.88 -23.81 4.05
C GLY A 242 4.64 -22.95 4.32
N GLY A 243 4.58 -22.27 5.46
CA GLY A 243 3.48 -21.39 5.85
C GLY A 243 3.94 -20.12 6.53
N TRP A 244 3.01 -19.16 6.67
CA TRP A 244 3.22 -17.99 7.51
C TRP A 244 2.79 -18.32 8.94
N ILE A 245 3.59 -17.94 9.93
CA ILE A 245 3.23 -18.08 11.34
C ILE A 245 1.99 -17.22 11.61
N ALA A 246 0.93 -17.87 12.06
CA ALA A 246 -0.40 -17.29 12.25
C ALA A 246 -0.98 -17.64 13.62
N THR A 247 -0.13 -17.76 14.64
CA THR A 247 -0.53 -18.18 15.99
C THR A 247 -0.73 -16.96 16.89
N ARG A 248 -1.65 -17.09 17.87
CA ARG A 248 -1.84 -16.09 18.91
C ARG A 248 -0.55 -15.78 19.66
N ARG A 249 0.27 -16.79 19.95
CA ARG A 249 1.55 -16.62 20.64
C ARG A 249 2.45 -15.63 19.88
N TYR A 250 2.64 -15.84 18.58
CA TYR A 250 3.53 -15.02 17.77
C TYR A 250 3.00 -13.59 17.56
N ILE A 251 1.69 -13.46 17.27
CA ILE A 251 1.09 -12.16 16.92
C ILE A 251 0.78 -11.32 18.16
N VAL A 252 0.41 -11.94 19.28
CA VAL A 252 -0.07 -11.26 20.50
C VAL A 252 0.94 -11.40 21.63
N SER A 253 1.17 -12.62 22.11
CA SER A 253 1.90 -12.84 23.37
C SER A 253 3.36 -12.38 23.29
N ASP A 254 4.09 -12.83 22.27
CA ASP A 254 5.51 -12.50 22.09
C ASP A 254 5.71 -10.99 21.86
N VAL A 255 4.75 -10.32 21.20
CA VAL A 255 4.77 -8.86 20.97
C VAL A 255 4.58 -8.10 22.28
N LEU A 256 3.56 -8.47 23.07
CA LEU A 256 3.29 -7.84 24.37
C LEU A 256 4.41 -8.09 25.38
N GLU A 257 5.01 -9.29 25.37
CA GLU A 257 6.17 -9.62 26.22
C GLU A 257 7.38 -8.75 25.89
N ARG A 258 7.73 -8.60 24.59
CA ARG A 258 8.82 -7.70 24.16
C ARG A 258 8.56 -6.26 24.58
N PHE A 259 7.34 -5.78 24.36
CA PHE A 259 6.96 -4.42 24.73
C PHE A 259 7.07 -4.16 26.24
N ARG A 260 6.72 -5.15 27.07
CA ARG A 260 6.86 -5.07 28.53
C ARG A 260 8.31 -5.15 28.99
N ALA A 261 9.18 -5.85 28.26
CA ALA A 261 10.59 -5.98 28.59
C ALA A 261 11.42 -4.73 28.19
N GLU A 262 10.95 -3.96 27.21
CA GLU A 262 11.59 -2.72 26.74
C GLU A 262 11.16 -1.48 27.54
N ARG A 263 10.24 -1.63 28.50
CA ARG A 263 9.82 -0.59 29.45
C ARG A 263 10.55 -0.73 30.77
#